data_AF-A0A444ZFU6-F1
#
_entry.id   AF-A0A444ZFU6-F1
#
_cell.length_a   1.000
_cell.length_b   1.000
_cell.length_c   1.000
_cell.angle_alpha   90.00
_cell.angle_beta   90.00
_cell.angle_gamma   90.00
#
_symmetry.space_group_name_H-M   'P 1'
#
loop_
_entity.id
_entity.type
_entity.pdbx_description
1 polymer ?
#
loop_
_entity_poly.entity_id
_entity_poly.type
_entity_poly.pdbx_seq_one_letter_code
_entity_poly.pdbx_strand_id
1 'polypeptide(L)'
;MRDLWFTEFKKNCMWKPQHNARIRQIFEIKGSARLRSLMNQERSNYSKDPNHVPKYIPEPLWRELLHYFATDSKFKNWSAANTVNRASNAGSSMHTGGSISMGEHARRMVR
;
A
#
# COMPACT_ATOMS: atom_id res chain seq x y z
N MET A 1 -19.14 -4.07 0.05
CA MET A 1 -17.81 -4.75 0.03
C MET A 1 -17.15 -4.83 1.40
N ARG A 2 -16.86 -3.72 2.11
CA ARG A 2 -16.20 -3.78 3.43
C ARG A 2 -16.93 -4.66 4.46
N ASP A 3 -18.25 -4.51 4.57
CA ASP A 3 -19.07 -5.32 5.48
C ASP A 3 -19.14 -6.81 5.10
N LEU A 4 -19.10 -7.10 3.80
CA LEU A 4 -19.06 -8.47 3.30
C LEU A 4 -17.78 -9.16 3.78
N TRP A 5 -16.62 -8.54 3.54
CA TRP A 5 -15.33 -9.09 3.96
C TRP A 5 -15.19 -9.21 5.47
N PHE A 6 -15.71 -8.24 6.22
CA PHE A 6 -15.74 -8.35 7.69
C PHE A 6 -16.68 -9.47 8.16
N THR A 7 -17.77 -9.72 7.45
CA THR A 7 -18.69 -10.83 7.74
C THR A 7 -18.06 -12.18 7.43
N GLU A 8 -17.33 -12.32 6.32
CA GLU A 8 -16.55 -13.52 6.03
C GLU A 8 -15.44 -13.75 7.07
N PHE A 9 -14.77 -12.68 7.51
CA PHE A 9 -13.77 -12.76 8.58
C PHE A 9 -14.37 -13.29 9.89
N LYS A 10 -15.57 -12.84 10.28
CA LYS A 10 -16.29 -13.33 11.47
C LYS A 10 -16.61 -14.82 11.43
N LYS A 11 -16.73 -15.45 10.26
CA LYS A 11 -16.98 -16.91 10.17
C LYS A 11 -15.79 -17.73 10.66
N ASN A 12 -14.58 -17.17 10.61
CA ASN A 12 -13.34 -17.87 10.90
C ASN A 12 -12.69 -17.43 12.23
N CYS A 13 -13.29 -16.47 12.93
CA CYS A 13 -12.71 -15.83 14.11
C CYS A 13 -13.80 -15.54 15.13
N MET A 14 -13.51 -15.79 16.41
CA MET A 14 -14.44 -15.55 17.51
C MET A 14 -13.87 -14.56 18.51
N TRP A 15 -14.74 -13.73 19.09
CA TRP A 15 -14.40 -12.76 20.13
C TRP A 15 -15.64 -12.38 20.95
N LYS A 16 -15.42 -11.82 22.14
CA LYS A 16 -16.51 -11.28 22.97
C LYS A 16 -17.14 -10.05 22.29
N PRO A 17 -18.48 -9.88 22.29
CA PRO A 17 -19.16 -8.77 21.60
C PRO A 17 -18.62 -7.38 21.96
N GLN A 18 -18.19 -7.18 23.21
CA GLN A 18 -17.57 -5.94 23.69
C GLN A 18 -16.32 -5.49 22.89
N HIS A 19 -15.63 -6.40 22.21
CA HIS A 19 -14.45 -6.09 21.40
C HIS A 19 -14.75 -5.85 19.92
N ASN A 20 -16.02 -5.97 19.49
CA ASN A 20 -16.38 -5.95 18.07
C ASN A 20 -15.93 -4.67 17.35
N ALA A 21 -16.12 -3.50 17.97
CA ALA A 21 -15.69 -2.23 17.40
C ALA A 21 -14.17 -2.16 17.22
N ARG A 22 -13.41 -2.61 18.24
CA ARG A 22 -11.95 -2.60 18.20
C ARG A 22 -11.40 -3.58 17.16
N ILE A 23 -11.98 -4.79 17.09
CA ILE A 23 -11.56 -5.81 16.12
C ILE A 23 -11.89 -5.36 14.69
N ARG A 24 -13.05 -4.76 14.46
CA ARG A 24 -13.38 -4.15 13.17
C ARG A 24 -12.37 -3.08 12.78
N GLN A 25 -12.00 -2.19 13.69
CA GLN A 25 -10.99 -1.17 13.41
C GLN A 25 -9.65 -1.78 13.03
N ILE A 26 -9.19 -2.81 13.76
CA ILE A 26 -7.93 -3.51 13.47
C ILE A 26 -8.00 -4.20 12.10
N PHE A 27 -9.13 -4.86 11.80
CA PHE A 27 -9.35 -5.51 10.51
C PHE A 27 -9.24 -4.52 9.35
N GLU A 28 -9.89 -3.37 9.44
CA GLU A 28 -9.84 -2.35 8.39
C GLU A 28 -8.41 -1.79 8.20
N ILE A 29 -7.70 -1.50 9.29
CA ILE A 29 -6.33 -0.99 9.23
C ILE A 29 -5.38 -2.01 8.61
N LYS A 30 -5.38 -3.25 9.14
CA LYS A 30 -4.48 -4.30 8.68
C LYS A 30 -4.83 -4.79 7.28
N GLY A 31 -6.12 -4.95 7.00
CA GLY A 31 -6.62 -5.37 5.68
C GLY A 31 -6.26 -4.36 4.60
N SER A 32 -6.50 -3.06 4.85
CA SER A 32 -6.10 -1.99 3.93
C SER A 32 -4.59 -1.96 3.71
N ALA A 33 -3.79 -2.04 4.78
CA ALA A 33 -2.33 -2.05 4.66
C ALA A 33 -1.82 -3.26 3.86
N ARG A 34 -2.39 -4.45 4.10
CA ARG A 34 -2.01 -5.69 3.41
C ARG A 34 -2.40 -5.65 1.94
N LEU A 35 -3.62 -5.24 1.62
CA LEU A 35 -4.11 -5.11 0.25
C LEU A 35 -3.26 -4.11 -0.54
N ARG A 36 -2.97 -2.94 0.05
CA ARG A 36 -2.09 -1.94 -0.57
C ARG A 36 -0.70 -2.49 -0.84
N SER A 37 -0.11 -3.21 0.12
CA SER A 37 1.22 -3.83 -0.05
C SER A 37 1.22 -4.86 -1.18
N LEU A 38 0.20 -5.73 -1.21
CA LEU A 38 0.07 -6.77 -2.22
C LEU A 38 -0.08 -6.17 -3.62
N MET A 39 -0.98 -5.19 -3.79
CA MET A 39 -1.17 -4.52 -5.08
C MET A 39 0.08 -3.76 -5.54
N ASN A 40 0.85 -3.17 -4.62
CA ASN A 40 2.14 -2.56 -4.97
C ASN A 40 3.15 -3.60 -5.48
N GLN A 41 3.20 -4.77 -4.83
CA GLN A 41 4.06 -5.86 -5.26
C GLN A 41 3.67 -6.36 -6.65
N GLU A 42 2.39 -6.60 -6.91
CA GLU A 42 1.93 -7.06 -8.23
C GLU A 42 2.23 -6.06 -9.35
N ARG A 43 2.06 -4.75 -9.08
CA ARG A 43 2.48 -3.71 -10.04
C ARG A 43 3.99 -3.70 -10.27
N SER A 44 4.79 -3.95 -9.23
CA SER A 44 6.24 -4.05 -9.37
C SER A 44 6.66 -5.29 -10.17
N ASN A 45 5.97 -6.41 -10.00
CA ASN A 45 6.22 -7.61 -10.80
C ASN A 45 5.89 -7.36 -12.27
N TYR A 46 4.73 -6.75 -12.54
CA TYR A 46 4.35 -6.35 -13.89
C TYR A 46 5.33 -5.37 -14.54
N SER A 47 5.91 -4.43 -13.78
CA SER A 47 6.95 -3.54 -14.32
C SER A 47 8.25 -4.25 -14.72
N LYS A 48 8.51 -5.46 -14.19
CA LYS A 48 9.68 -6.28 -14.51
C LYS A 48 9.38 -7.28 -15.63
N ASP A 49 8.14 -7.77 -15.69
CA ASP A 49 7.65 -8.69 -16.71
C ASP A 49 6.23 -8.28 -17.15
N PRO A 50 6.07 -7.73 -18.36
CA PRO A 50 4.76 -7.34 -18.90
C PRO A 50 3.77 -8.52 -19.07
N ASN A 51 4.25 -9.77 -19.04
CA ASN A 51 3.40 -10.95 -19.09
C ASN A 51 2.94 -11.42 -17.70
N HIS A 52 3.36 -10.73 -16.62
CA HIS A 52 2.98 -11.08 -15.26
C HIS A 52 1.47 -10.92 -15.03
N VAL A 53 0.83 -12.00 -14.60
CA VAL A 53 -0.57 -12.03 -14.15
C VAL A 53 -0.65 -12.68 -12.76
N PRO A 54 -1.21 -12.00 -11.74
CA PRO A 54 -1.34 -12.59 -10.41
C PRO A 54 -2.29 -13.80 -10.41
N LYS A 55 -1.87 -14.94 -9.85
CA LYS A 55 -2.63 -16.21 -9.86
C LYS A 55 -4.04 -16.13 -9.23
N TYR A 56 -4.27 -15.16 -8.35
CA TYR A 56 -5.51 -14.98 -7.60
C TYR A 56 -6.38 -13.84 -8.14
N ILE A 57 -5.96 -13.18 -9.24
CA ILE A 57 -6.75 -12.18 -9.95
C ILE A 57 -7.03 -12.72 -11.35
N PRO A 58 -8.30 -12.91 -11.74
CA PRO A 58 -8.65 -13.29 -13.10
C PRO A 58 -8.04 -12.31 -14.10
N GLU A 59 -7.49 -12.83 -15.20
CA GLU A 59 -6.78 -12.04 -16.21
C GLU A 59 -7.59 -10.84 -16.75
N PRO A 60 -8.91 -10.95 -17.04
CA PRO A 60 -9.70 -9.80 -17.48
C PRO A 60 -9.71 -8.67 -16.45
N LEU A 61 -9.87 -9.00 -15.18
CA LEU A 61 -9.86 -8.02 -14.09
C LEU A 61 -8.46 -7.44 -13.87
N TRP A 62 -7.41 -8.23 -14.09
CA TRP A 62 -6.05 -7.70 -14.03
C TRP A 62 -5.79 -6.66 -15.13
N ARG A 63 -6.25 -6.90 -16.35
CA ARG A 63 -6.16 -5.91 -17.45
C ARG A 63 -6.93 -4.63 -17.14
N GLU A 64 -8.14 -4.75 -16.58
CA GLU A 64 -8.91 -3.59 -16.14
C GLU A 64 -8.19 -2.79 -15.04
N LEU A 65 -7.57 -3.46 -14.08
CA LEU A 65 -6.77 -2.82 -13.03
C LEU A 65 -5.56 -2.10 -13.61
N LEU A 66 -4.83 -2.73 -14.54
CA LEU A 66 -3.71 -2.10 -15.23
C LEU A 66 -4.15 -0.85 -16.01
N HIS A 67 -5.27 -0.93 -16.72
CA HIS A 67 -5.86 0.21 -17.40
C HIS A 67 -6.17 1.33 -16.40
N TYR A 68 -6.88 1.02 -15.32
CA TYR A 68 -7.20 1.97 -14.24
C TYR A 68 -5.94 2.65 -13.68
N PHE A 69 -4.89 1.89 -13.38
CA PHE A 69 -3.63 2.45 -12.86
C PHE A 69 -2.94 3.39 -13.86
N ALA A 70 -3.10 3.15 -15.16
CA ALA A 70 -2.48 3.96 -16.22
C ALA A 70 -3.29 5.22 -16.56
N THR A 71 -4.62 5.16 -16.47
CA THR A 71 -5.53 6.20 -16.98
C THR A 71 -6.20 7.04 -15.89
N ASP A 72 -6.43 6.51 -14.69
CA ASP A 72 -7.14 7.24 -13.63
C ASP A 72 -6.28 8.38 -13.06
N SER A 73 -6.69 9.62 -13.30
CA SER A 73 -5.96 10.81 -12.89
C SER A 73 -5.86 10.94 -11.37
N LYS A 74 -6.92 10.56 -10.65
CA LYS A 74 -6.98 10.61 -9.19
C LYS A 74 -5.96 9.65 -8.57
N PHE A 75 -5.91 8.41 -9.06
CA PHE A 75 -4.92 7.42 -8.65
C PHE A 75 -3.50 7.91 -8.89
N LYS A 76 -3.22 8.44 -10.08
CA LYS A 76 -1.88 8.94 -10.44
C LYS A 76 -1.44 10.10 -9.56
N ASN A 77 -2.33 11.07 -9.34
CA ASN A 77 -2.07 12.21 -8.47
C ASN A 77 -1.75 11.77 -7.03
N TRP A 78 -2.54 10.84 -6.48
CA TRP A 78 -2.26 10.28 -5.15
C TRP A 78 -0.98 9.46 -5.09
N SER A 79 -0.67 8.68 -6.13
CA SER A 79 0.58 7.91 -6.19
C SER A 79 1.80 8.82 -6.23
N ALA A 80 1.75 9.90 -7.03
CA ALA A 80 2.81 10.90 -7.10
C ALA A 80 2.98 11.64 -5.76
N ALA A 81 1.88 12.14 -5.19
CA ALA A 81 1.91 12.81 -3.89
C ALA A 81 2.45 11.90 -2.77
N ASN A 82 2.04 10.64 -2.72
CA ASN A 82 2.55 9.68 -1.74
C ASN A 82 4.03 9.35 -1.93
N THR A 83 4.54 9.41 -3.17
CA THR A 83 5.97 9.24 -3.45
C THR A 83 6.76 10.42 -2.89
N VAL A 84 6.29 11.64 -3.15
CA VAL A 84 6.88 12.87 -2.59
C VAL A 84 6.82 12.87 -1.05
N ASN A 85 5.69 12.50 -0.46
CA ASN A 85 5.52 12.43 1.00
C ASN A 85 6.43 11.39 1.68
N ARG A 86 6.87 10.35 0.95
CA ARG A 86 7.86 9.39 1.47
C ARG A 86 9.29 9.87 1.31
N ALA A 87 9.57 10.62 0.25
CA ALA A 87 10.86 11.21 -0.02
C ALA A 87 11.13 12.47 0.82
N SER A 88 10.08 13.08 1.40
CA SER A 88 10.24 14.22 2.28
C SER A 88 10.89 13.79 3.60
N ASN A 89 12.13 14.24 3.81
CA ASN A 89 12.85 14.14 5.08
C ASN A 89 12.21 14.97 6.21
N ALA A 90 11.14 15.72 5.95
CA ALA A 90 10.54 16.67 6.88
C ALA A 90 9.94 16.03 8.14
N GLY A 91 9.91 14.70 8.25
CA GLY A 91 9.50 13.96 9.45
C GLY A 91 10.46 12.85 9.86
N SER A 92 11.62 12.70 9.21
CA SER A 92 12.59 11.66 9.57
C SER A 92 13.50 12.15 10.69
N SER A 93 13.03 11.91 11.91
CA SER A 93 13.83 11.59 13.08
C SER A 93 14.36 12.71 13.97
N MET A 94 13.64 12.96 15.07
CA MET A 94 14.26 13.45 16.31
C MET A 94 15.13 12.40 17.02
N HIS A 95 15.16 11.14 16.54
CA HIS A 95 15.82 10.02 17.23
C HIS A 95 16.76 9.21 16.32
N THR A 96 17.48 9.91 15.44
CA THR A 96 18.59 9.35 14.66
C THR A 96 19.79 10.11 15.15
N GLY A 97 20.63 9.47 15.96
CA GLY A 97 21.81 10.05 16.58
C GLY A 97 22.86 10.47 15.55
N GLY A 98 22.59 11.55 14.80
CA GLY A 98 23.51 12.17 13.86
C GLY A 98 23.59 11.55 12.45
N SER A 99 22.87 10.46 12.15
CA SER A 99 22.92 9.87 10.81
C SER A 99 22.15 10.72 9.80
N ILE A 100 22.86 11.22 8.79
CA ILE A 100 22.31 11.96 7.66
C ILE A 100 21.56 11.02 6.71
N SER A 101 20.49 11.48 6.07
CA SER A 101 19.81 10.66 5.05
C SER A 101 20.68 10.52 3.80
N MET A 102 20.46 9.46 3.02
CA MET A 102 21.20 9.24 1.76
C MET A 102 21.09 10.43 0.78
N GLY A 103 19.96 11.12 0.76
CA GLY A 103 19.77 12.32 -0.07
C GLY A 103 20.58 13.53 0.42
N GLU A 104 20.75 13.67 1.73
CA GLU A 104 21.63 14.69 2.32
C GLU A 104 23.11 14.35 2.13
N HIS A 105 23.48 13.07 2.28
CA HIS A 105 24.84 12.61 1.99
C HIS A 105 25.23 12.84 0.52
N ALA A 106 24.35 12.53 -0.43
CA ALA A 106 24.58 12.78 -1.85
C ALA A 106 24.79 14.28 -2.14
N ARG A 107 24.03 15.18 -1.51
CA ARG A 107 24.25 16.64 -1.65
C ARG A 107 25.61 17.09 -1.13
N ARG A 108 26.11 16.48 -0.06
CA ARG A 108 27.43 16.81 0.52
C ARG A 108 28.60 16.29 -0.31
N MET A 109 28.42 15.20 -1.06
CA MET A 109 29.46 14.64 -1.93
C MET A 109 29.64 15.41 -3.25
N VAL A 110 28.67 16.26 -3.62
CA VAL A 110 28.70 17.07 -4.85
C VAL A 110 29.21 18.50 -4.57
N ARG A 111 29.62 18.79 -3.33
CA ARG A 111 30.18 20.07 -2.90
C ARG A 111 31.66 19.92 -2.60
#